data_AF-A0A972QTR2-F1
#
_entry.id   AF-A0A972QTR2-F1
#
_cell.length_a   1.000
_cell.length_b   1.000
_cell.length_c   1.000
_cell.angle_alpha   90.00
_cell.angle_beta   90.00
_cell.angle_gamma   90.00
#
_symmetry.space_group_name_H-M   'P 1'
#
loop_
_entity.id
_entity.type
_entity.pdbx_description
1 polymer ?
#
loop_
_entity_poly.entity_id
_entity_poly.type
_entity_poly.pdbx_seq_one_letter_code
_entity_poly.pdbx_strand_id
1 'polypeptide(L)'
;YDGHYLAVGFSAGSCFSSLCDPKLGCQVLKGENCRFALKARPSMEAVGMNVYNLIASSGWEVYPYGSDADPEDIPVANLAGLVLIQ
;
A
#
# COMPACT_ATOMS: atom_id res chain seq x y z
N TYR A 1 15.85 -21.41 -16.20
CA TYR A 1 14.76 -20.42 -16.13
C TYR A 1 14.87 -19.89 -14.72
N ASP A 2 15.59 -18.78 -14.55
CA ASP A 2 16.10 -18.36 -13.24
C ASP A 2 15.15 -17.36 -12.55
N GLY A 3 13.85 -17.46 -12.86
CA GLY A 3 12.82 -16.58 -12.31
C GLY A 3 12.14 -17.16 -11.09
N HIS A 4 11.70 -16.29 -10.18
CA HIS A 4 10.92 -16.67 -8.99
C HIS A 4 9.41 -16.58 -9.29
N TYR A 5 8.84 -17.64 -9.86
CA TYR A 5 7.43 -17.70 -10.29
C TYR A 5 6.43 -17.43 -9.15
N LEU A 6 6.81 -17.70 -7.90
CA LEU A 6 5.98 -17.47 -6.71
C LEU A 6 6.26 -16.13 -6.02
N ALA A 7 7.00 -15.22 -6.66
CA ALA A 7 7.23 -13.90 -6.11
C ALA A 7 5.93 -13.10 -6.01
N VAL A 8 5.73 -12.39 -4.89
CA VAL A 8 4.57 -11.53 -4.67
C VAL A 8 5.00 -10.17 -4.15
N GLY A 9 4.41 -9.11 -4.69
CA GLY A 9 4.67 -7.73 -4.32
C GLY A 9 3.53 -7.10 -3.53
N PHE A 10 3.89 -6.35 -2.50
CA PHE A 10 3.00 -5.47 -1.74
C PHE A 10 3.57 -4.05 -1.77
N SER A 11 2.72 -3.04 -1.90
CA SER A 11 3.16 -1.63 -1.93
C SER A 11 2.35 -0.77 -0.95
N ALA A 12 2.38 0.54 -1.09
CA ALA A 12 1.33 1.42 -0.61
C ALA A 12 0.37 1.77 -1.76
N GLY A 13 -0.80 2.33 -1.43
CA GLY A 13 -1.71 2.92 -2.42
C GLY A 13 -3.18 2.57 -2.24
N SER A 14 -4.01 3.14 -3.11
CA SER A 14 -5.47 2.96 -3.08
C SER A 14 -5.91 1.63 -3.67
N CYS A 15 -7.02 1.08 -3.18
CA CYS A 15 -7.68 -0.06 -3.83
C CYS A 15 -8.21 0.30 -5.23
N PHE A 16 -8.43 1.58 -5.51
CA PHE A 16 -8.92 2.05 -6.79
C PHE A 16 -7.97 1.70 -7.93
N SER A 17 -6.68 2.04 -7.80
CA SER A 17 -5.66 1.77 -8.82
C SER A 17 -5.37 0.28 -8.99
N SER A 18 -5.55 -0.53 -7.95
CA SER A 18 -5.22 -1.95 -7.98
C SER A 18 -6.39 -2.86 -8.36
N LEU A 19 -7.63 -2.45 -8.09
CA LEU A 19 -8.81 -3.32 -8.26
C LEU A 19 -9.87 -2.74 -9.21
N CYS A 20 -10.02 -1.42 -9.27
CA CYS A 20 -11.11 -0.81 -10.05
C CYS A 20 -10.68 -0.54 -11.49
N ASP A 21 -11.63 -0.70 -12.43
CA ASP A 21 -11.48 -0.12 -13.77
C ASP A 21 -11.61 1.41 -13.67
N PRO A 22 -10.58 2.19 -14.07
CA PRO A 22 -10.63 3.64 -14.05
C PRO A 22 -11.79 4.24 -14.85
N LYS A 23 -12.23 3.56 -15.92
CA LYS A 23 -13.35 4.02 -16.77
C LYS A 23 -14.70 3.88 -16.08
N LEU A 24 -14.86 2.89 -15.20
CA LEU A 24 -16.11 2.65 -14.47
C LEU A 24 -16.19 3.46 -13.16
N GLY A 25 -15.04 3.89 -12.63
CA GLY A 25 -14.95 4.62 -11.37
C GLY A 25 -15.24 3.74 -10.14
N CYS A 26 -15.21 4.36 -8.96
CA CYS A 26 -15.49 3.69 -7.69
C CYS A 26 -16.98 3.82 -7.32
N GLN A 27 -17.66 2.70 -7.08
CA GLN A 27 -19.06 2.67 -6.68
C GLN A 27 -19.29 3.19 -5.25
N VAL A 28 -18.33 2.95 -4.35
CA VAL A 28 -18.39 3.46 -2.98
C VAL A 28 -18.42 4.99 -2.96
N LEU A 29 -17.69 5.65 -3.86
CA LEU A 29 -17.72 7.11 -4.01
C LEU A 29 -19.06 7.64 -4.55
N LYS A 30 -19.91 6.76 -5.09
CA LYS A 30 -21.28 7.07 -5.52
C LYS A 30 -22.33 6.67 -4.47
N GLY A 31 -21.93 6.16 -3.30
CA GLY A 31 -22.82 5.68 -2.25
C GLY A 31 -23.33 4.24 -2.46
N GLU A 32 -22.77 3.50 -3.41
CA GLU A 32 -23.13 2.11 -3.70
C GLU A 32 -22.16 1.11 -3.04
N ASN A 33 -22.53 -0.18 -3.04
CA ASN A 33 -21.68 -1.25 -2.51
C ASN A 33 -20.38 -1.44 -3.33
N CYS A 34 -19.30 -1.82 -2.65
CA CYS A 34 -18.02 -2.13 -3.30
C CYS A 34 -18.09 -3.44 -4.10
N ARG A 35 -17.64 -3.43 -5.37
CA ARG A 35 -17.53 -4.65 -6.21
C ARG A 35 -16.56 -5.69 -5.66
N PHE A 36 -15.65 -5.29 -4.78
CA PHE A 36 -14.57 -6.11 -4.24
C PHE A 36 -14.55 -6.09 -2.70
N ALA A 37 -15.73 -6.05 -2.07
CA ALA A 37 -15.86 -5.88 -0.61
C ALA A 37 -15.08 -6.92 0.22
N LEU A 38 -14.84 -8.12 -0.33
CA LEU A 38 -14.12 -9.21 0.35
C LEU A 38 -12.68 -9.40 -0.14
N LYS A 39 -12.12 -8.43 -0.89
CA LYS A 39 -10.73 -8.46 -1.34
C LYS A 39 -9.95 -7.32 -0.71
N ALA A 40 -8.92 -7.67 0.06
CA ALA A 40 -7.91 -6.70 0.47
C ALA A 40 -7.14 -6.20 -0.78
N ARG A 41 -6.76 -4.92 -0.77
CA ARG A 41 -5.82 -4.39 -1.77
C ARG A 41 -4.41 -4.93 -1.49
N PRO A 42 -3.54 -5.09 -2.50
CA PRO A 42 -2.18 -5.60 -2.32
C PRO A 42 -1.23 -4.52 -1.76
N SER A 43 -1.68 -3.82 -0.71
CA SER A 43 -0.84 -2.90 0.03
C SER A 43 -0.43 -3.48 1.38
N MET A 44 0.76 -3.14 1.87
CA MET A 44 1.34 -3.73 3.07
C MET A 44 0.44 -3.54 4.28
N GLU A 45 -0.15 -2.35 4.45
CA GLU A 45 -1.08 -2.04 5.54
C GLU A 45 -2.43 -2.75 5.39
N ALA A 46 -2.91 -2.96 4.16
CA ALA A 46 -4.20 -3.63 3.91
C ALA A 46 -4.16 -5.14 4.18
N VAL A 47 -2.97 -5.74 4.17
CA VAL A 47 -2.75 -7.15 4.53
C VAL A 47 -2.23 -7.31 5.97
N GLY A 48 -2.25 -6.24 6.78
CA GLY A 48 -1.95 -6.28 8.21
C GLY A 48 -0.48 -6.18 8.58
N MET A 49 0.40 -5.75 7.67
CA MET A 49 1.81 -5.53 8.00
C MET A 49 2.00 -4.20 8.74
N ASN A 50 2.76 -4.23 9.83
CA ASN A 50 3.24 -3.01 10.49
C ASN A 50 4.48 -2.48 9.75
N VAL A 51 4.24 -1.67 8.70
CA VAL A 51 5.27 -1.14 7.81
C VAL A 51 6.31 -0.31 8.55
N TYR A 52 5.88 0.55 9.48
CA TYR A 52 6.78 1.40 10.25
C TYR A 52 7.75 0.59 11.11
N ASN A 53 7.23 -0.39 11.86
CA ASN A 53 8.07 -1.25 12.67
C ASN A 53 9.01 -2.12 11.81
N LEU A 54 8.55 -2.59 10.65
CA LEU A 54 9.39 -3.36 9.72
C LEU A 54 10.58 -2.53 9.24
N ILE A 55 10.34 -1.28 8.80
CA ILE A 55 11.39 -0.38 8.33
C ILE A 55 12.36 -0.02 9.46
N ALA A 56 11.83 0.39 10.62
CA ALA A 56 12.65 0.76 11.77
C ALA A 56 13.50 -0.42 12.29
N SER A 57 12.94 -1.63 12.38
CA SER A 57 13.68 -2.82 12.81
C SER A 57 14.70 -3.31 11.78
N SER A 58 14.57 -2.89 10.52
CA SER A 58 15.57 -3.12 9.46
C SER A 58 16.71 -2.09 9.47
N GLY A 59 16.69 -1.13 10.40
CA GLY A 59 17.73 -0.10 10.53
C GLY A 59 17.56 1.09 9.59
N TRP A 60 16.39 1.27 8.98
CA TRP A 60 16.08 2.41 8.13
C TRP A 60 15.29 3.47 8.90
N GLU A 61 15.50 4.74 8.56
CA GLU A 61 14.75 5.85 9.14
C GLU A 61 13.34 5.95 8.54
N VAL A 62 12.34 6.11 9.39
CA VAL A 62 10.95 6.27 8.97
C VAL A 62 10.22 7.22 9.89
N TYR A 63 9.44 8.12 9.29
CA TYR A 63 8.66 9.13 9.98
C TYR A 63 7.20 9.00 9.54
N PRO A 64 6.25 8.79 10.47
CA PRO A 64 4.84 8.77 10.14
C PRO A 64 4.37 10.19 9.85
N TYR A 65 3.61 10.37 8.78
CA TYR A 65 2.95 11.63 8.44
C TYR A 65 1.53 11.36 7.94
N GLY A 66 0.61 12.26 8.31
CA GLY A 66 -0.79 12.22 7.89
C GLY A 66 -1.06 13.16 6.71
N SER A 67 -2.33 13.23 6.29
CA SER A 67 -2.77 14.16 5.23
C SER A 67 -2.59 15.63 5.59
N ASP A 68 -2.56 15.94 6.89
CA ASP A 68 -2.51 17.31 7.41
C ASP A 68 -1.11 17.71 7.91
N ALA A 69 -0.09 16.89 7.63
CA ALA A 69 1.28 17.20 8.01
C ALA A 69 1.83 18.35 7.15
N ASP A 70 2.52 19.30 7.77
CA ASP A 70 3.25 20.34 7.05
C ASP A 70 4.47 19.70 6.35
N PRO A 71 4.63 19.83 5.02
CA PRO A 71 5.80 19.32 4.33
C PRO A 71 7.13 19.84 4.87
N GLU A 72 7.16 21.06 5.43
CA GLU A 72 8.39 21.63 6.01
C GLU A 72 8.83 20.91 7.28
N ASP A 73 7.91 20.23 7.98
CA ASP A 73 8.17 19.44 9.18
C ASP A 73 8.58 17.99 8.88
N ILE A 74 8.58 17.56 7.61
CA ILE A 74 8.85 16.17 7.20
C ILE A 74 10.30 16.05 6.69
N PRO A 75 11.26 15.57 7.50
CA PRO A 75 12.66 15.46 7.07
C PRO A 75 12.86 14.45 5.95
N VAL A 76 12.07 13.37 5.93
CA VAL A 76 12.05 12.39 4.83
C VAL A 76 10.68 11.73 4.71
N ALA A 77 10.17 11.67 3.48
CA ALA A 77 8.94 10.97 3.14
C ALA A 77 9.28 9.61 2.50
N ASN A 78 8.85 8.52 3.14
CA ASN A 78 9.13 7.17 2.66
C ASN A 78 7.87 6.55 2.05
N LEU A 79 8.03 5.99 0.84
CA LEU A 79 7.07 5.07 0.26
C LEU A 79 7.70 3.67 0.24
N ALA A 80 7.08 2.73 0.95
CA ALA A 80 7.61 1.38 1.08
C ALA A 80 6.85 0.37 0.24
N GLY A 81 7.59 -0.63 -0.25
CA GLY A 81 7.06 -1.83 -0.87
C GLY A 81 7.93 -3.03 -0.50
N LEU A 82 7.34 -4.21 -0.56
CA LEU A 82 7.96 -5.47 -0.19
C LEU A 82 7.71 -6.48 -1.30
N VAL A 83 8.77 -7.15 -1.75
CA VAL A 83 8.67 -8.32 -2.62
C VAL A 83 9.10 -9.53 -1.81
N LEU A 84 8.20 -10.50 -1.67
CA LEU A 84 8.51 -11.80 -1.09
C LEU A 84 8.97 -12.73 -2.22
N ILE A 85 10.12 -13.36 -2.02
CA ILE A 85 10.77 -14.26 -2.97
C ILE A 85 10.97 -15.61 -2.28
N GLN A 86 10.71 -16.71 -2.99
CA GLN A 86 11.02 -18.08 -2.55
C GLN A 86 12.45 -18.47 -2.92
#